data_AF-A0A949FLW2-F1
#
_entry.id   AF-A0A949FLW2-F1
#
_cell.length_a   1.000
_cell.length_b   1.000
_cell.length_c   1.000
_cell.angle_alpha   90.00
_cell.angle_beta   90.00
_cell.angle_gamma   90.00
#
_symmetry.space_group_name_H-M   'P 1'
#
loop_
_entity.id
_entity.type
_entity.pdbx_description
1 polymer ?
#
loop_
_entity_poly.entity_id
_entity_poly.type
_entity_poly.pdbx_seq_one_letter_code
_entity_poly.pdbx_strand_id
1 'polypeptide(L)' 'MIDSGFQDVLGQAKRLLNESPFPSLRTLSVELRGDQFALLGNVHSFFLKQVAQETIRSATRGIDFVNEISVLAKS' A
#
# COMPACT_ATOMS: atom_id res chain seq x y z
N MET A 1 19.78 -8.46 12.02
CA MET A 1 19.69 -7.02 11.74
C MET A 1 18.44 -6.86 10.88
N ILE A 2 17.29 -6.51 11.48
CA ILE A 2 16.09 -6.24 10.65
C ILE A 2 16.39 -4.91 9.96
N ASP A 3 16.53 -4.99 8.64
CA ASP A 3 17.11 -3.97 7.77
C ASP A 3 16.44 -2.61 7.91
N SER A 4 17.22 -1.60 8.28
CA SER A 4 16.82 -0.19 8.33
C SER A 4 16.15 0.28 7.04
N GLY A 5 16.58 -0.26 5.89
CA GLY A 5 15.99 0.02 4.59
C GLY A 5 14.53 -0.40 4.44
N PHE A 6 14.09 -1.50 5.07
CA PHE A 6 12.68 -1.90 5.03
C PHE A 6 11.81 -0.95 5.86
N GLN A 7 12.32 -0.45 6.98
CA GLN A 7 11.60 0.52 7.81
C GLN A 7 11.46 1.88 7.09
N ASP A 8 12.49 2.32 6.38
CA ASP A 8 12.43 3.54 5.57
C ASP A 8 11.42 3.42 4.43
N VAL A 9 11.42 2.29 3.72
CA VAL A 9 10.44 1.99 2.65
C VAL A 9 9.03 1.92 3.22
N LEU A 10 8.82 1.25 4.35
CA LEU A 10 7.53 1.18 5.02
C LEU A 10 7.01 2.56 5.40
N GLY A 11 7.88 3.41 5.97
CA GLY A 11 7.55 4.77 6.35
C GLY A 11 7.22 5.65 5.14
N GLN A 12 7.91 5.48 4.01
CA GLN A 12 7.60 6.18 2.77
C GLN A 12 6.24 5.73 2.20
N ALA A 13 5.99 4.42 2.13
CA ALA A 13 4.74 3.85 1.65
C ALA A 13 3.53 4.35 2.47
N LYS A 14 3.64 4.34 3.80
CA LYS A 14 2.59 4.86 4.71
C LYS A 14 2.32 6.35 4.50
N ARG A 15 3.36 7.17 4.32
CA ARG A 15 3.21 8.60 4.03
C ARG A 15 2.45 8.86 2.73
N LEU A 16 2.82 8.16 1.65
CA LEU A 16 2.16 8.32 0.35
C LEU A 16 0.67 7.94 0.38
N LEU A 17 0.29 6.90 1.13
CA LEU A 17 -1.13 6.57 1.32
C LEU A 17 -1.87 7.67 2.08
N ASN A 18 -1.29 8.16 3.19
CA ASN A 18 -1.90 9.21 4.02
C ASN A 18 -2.06 10.55 3.30
N GLU A 19 -1.12 10.90 2.42
CA GLU A 19 -1.11 12.14 1.66
C GLU A 19 -1.87 12.04 0.33
N SER A 20 -2.40 10.86 -0.01
CA SER A 20 -3.06 10.61 -1.28
C SER A 20 -4.23 11.57 -1.54
N PRO A 21 -4.38 12.14 -2.76
CA PRO A 21 -5.55 12.93 -3.11
C PRO A 21 -6.84 12.11 -3.13
N PHE A 22 -6.75 10.77 -3.14
CA PHE A 22 -7.89 9.87 -3.08
C PHE A 22 -8.19 9.47 -1.62
N PRO A 23 -9.34 9.86 -1.04
CA PRO A 23 -9.66 9.53 0.36
C PRO A 23 -9.65 8.02 0.66
N SER A 24 -10.11 7.18 -0.29
CA SER A 24 -10.08 5.72 -0.14
C SER A 24 -8.68 5.11 -0.08
N LEU A 25 -7.63 5.82 -0.52
CA LEU A 25 -6.25 5.34 -0.36
C LEU A 25 -5.71 5.62 1.05
N ARG A 26 -6.18 6.69 1.70
CA ARG A 26 -5.78 7.05 3.07
C ARG A 26 -6.27 6.04 4.12
N THR A 27 -7.25 5.21 3.76
CA THR A 27 -7.76 4.12 4.60
C THR A 27 -7.02 2.80 4.37
N LEU A 28 -6.10 2.75 3.41
CA LEU A 28 -5.26 1.58 3.18
C LEU A 28 -4.07 1.57 4.14
N SER A 29 -3.52 0.38 4.38
CA SER A 29 -2.36 0.19 5.24
C SER A 29 -1.27 -0.58 4.50
N VAL A 30 -0.02 -0.27 4.85
CA VAL A 30 1.13 -1.11 4.49
C VAL A 30 1.74 -1.65 5.77
N GLU A 31 1.95 -2.95 5.80
CA GLU A 31 2.54 -3.69 6.91
C GLU A 31 3.76 -4.48 6.43
N LEU A 32 4.74 -4.68 7.31
CA LEU A 32 5.81 -5.65 7.11
C LEU A 32 5.42 -6.94 7.82
N ARG A 33 5.18 -8.01 7.08
CA ARG A 33 4.83 -9.34 7.59
C ARG A 33 5.99 -10.29 7.31
N GLY A 34 6.80 -10.57 8.32
CA GLY A 34 8.05 -11.30 8.14
C GLY A 34 9.03 -10.50 7.29
N ASP A 35 9.33 -11.00 6.10
CA ASP A 35 10.24 -10.41 5.11
C ASP A 35 9.51 -9.75 3.92
N GLN A 36 8.18 -9.67 3.97
CA GLN A 36 7.36 -9.19 2.86
C GLN A 36 6.44 -8.04 3.24
N PHE A 37 6.30 -7.06 2.35
CA PHE A 37 5.30 -6.01 2.50
C PHE A 37 3.92 -6.51 2.10
N ALA A 38 2.89 -6.11 2.85
CA ALA A 38 1.50 -6.32 2.50
C ALA A 38 0.78 -4.97 2.38
N LEU A 39 0.09 -4.75 1.26
CA LEU A 39 -0.82 -3.62 1.05
C LEU A 39 -2.25 -4.10 1.23
N LEU A 40 -2.93 -3.61 2.27
CA LEU A 40 -4.23 -4.11 2.72
C LEU A 40 -5.27 -3.00 2.86
N GLY A 41 -6.53 -3.40 2.77
CA GLY A 41 -7.69 -2.53 2.99
C GLY A 41 -8.77 -2.71 1.93
N ASN A 42 -9.71 -1.76 1.91
CA ASN A 42 -10.87 -1.80 1.03
C ASN A 42 -10.92 -0.57 0.14
N VAL A 43 -11.28 -0.75 -1.12
CA VAL A 43 -11.59 0.34 -2.07
C VAL A 43 -12.90 0.05 -2.79
N HIS A 44 -13.48 1.07 -3.42
CA HIS A 44 -14.78 0.97 -4.10
C HIS A 44 -14.68 0.80 -5.62
N SER A 45 -13.47 0.70 -6.18
CA SER A 45 -13.28 0.47 -7.61
C SER A 45 -11.93 -0.18 -7.90
N PHE A 46 -11.87 -0.93 -9.02
CA PHE A 46 -10.61 -1.46 -9.54
C PHE A 46 -9.64 -0.35 -9.94
N PHE A 47 -10.15 0.82 -10.37
CA PHE A 47 -9.34 2.01 -10.60
C PHE A 47 -8.58 2.42 -9.33
N LEU A 48 -9.26 2.55 -8.19
CA LEU A 48 -8.61 2.91 -6.92
C LEU A 48 -7.62 1.82 -6.45
N LYS A 49 -7.94 0.54 -6.69
CA LYS A 49 -7.03 -0.57 -6.42
C LYS A 49 -5.73 -0.43 -7.23
N GLN A 50 -5.83 -0.11 -8.51
CA GLN A 50 -4.67 0.09 -9.38
C GLN A 50 -3.85 1.32 -8.98
N VAL A 51 -4.49 2.45 -8.67
CA VAL A 51 -3.79 3.65 -8.19
C VAL A 51 -3.03 3.36 -6.90
N ALA A 52 -3.63 2.63 -5.96
CA ALA A 52 -2.98 2.23 -4.72
C ALA A 52 -1.74 1.36 -4.97
N GLN A 53 -1.87 0.32 -5.80
CA GLN A 53 -0.76 -0.56 -6.17
C GLN A 53 0.39 0.21 -6.82
N GLU A 54 0.09 1.11 -7.75
CA GLU A 54 1.11 1.89 -8.46
C GLU A 54 1.82 2.89 -7.54
N THR A 55 1.07 3.49 -6.62
CA THR A 55 1.61 4.38 -5.58
C THR A 55 2.62 3.63 -4.70
N ILE A 56 2.26 2.43 -4.25
CA ILE A 56 3.15 1.62 -3.40
C ILE A 56 4.34 1.08 -4.18
N ARG A 57 4.13 0.59 -5.41
CA ARG A 57 5.21 0.10 -6.29
C ARG A 57 6.29 1.16 -6.52
N SER A 58 5.88 2.42 -6.67
CA SER A 58 6.81 3.55 -6.81
C SER A 58 7.59 3.83 -5.51
N ALA A 59 6.97 3.59 -4.36
CA ALA A 59 7.58 3.78 -3.04
C ALA A 59 8.58 2.67 -2.68
N THR A 60 8.30 1.43 -3.08
CA THR A 60 9.09 0.25 -2.68
C THR A 60 10.36 0.06 -3.51
N ARG A 61 10.63 0.90 -4.51
CA ARG A 61 11.86 0.87 -5.35
C ARG A 61 12.17 -0.53 -5.91
N GLY A 62 11.13 -1.31 -6.22
CA GLY A 62 11.27 -2.68 -6.74
C GLY A 62 11.23 -3.79 -5.71
N ILE A 63 11.01 -3.50 -4.41
CA ILE A 63 10.67 -4.53 -3.43
C ILE A 63 9.23 -4.99 -3.68
N ASP A 64 9.06 -6.30 -3.82
CA ASP A 64 7.77 -6.94 -4.01
C ASP A 64 6.88 -6.81 -2.77
N PHE A 65 5.57 -6.74 -3.01
CA PHE A 65 4.56 -6.70 -1.96
C PHE A 65 3.36 -7.55 -2.34
N VAL A 66 2.69 -8.10 -1.33
CA VAL A 66 1.40 -8.77 -1.48
C VAL A 66 0.31 -7.71 -1.52
N ASN A 67 -0.54 -7.80 -2.54
CA ASN A 67 -1.73 -6.98 -2.62
C ASN A 67 -2.94 -7.74 -2.04
N GLU A 68 -3.42 -7.27 -0.89
CA GLU A 68 -4.60 -7.77 -0.18
C GLU A 68 -5.76 -6.77 -0.23
N ILE A 69 -5.76 -5.83 -1.18
CA ILE A 69 -6.86 -4.88 -1.33
C ILE A 69 -8.10 -5.61 -1.86
N SER A 70 -9.21 -5.45 -1.15
CA SER A 70 -10.53 -5.88 -1.60
C SER A 70 -11.28 -4.75 -2.30
N VAL A 71 -11.98 -5.08 -3.39
CA VAL A 71 -12.88 -4.14 -4.08
C VAL A 71 -14.29 -4.44 -3.60
N LEU A 72 -14.85 -3.54 -2.80
CA LEU A 72 -16.23 -3.65 -2.33
C LEU A 72 -17.15 -3.15 -3.44
N ALA A 73 -17.94 -4.05 -4.02
CA ALA A 73 -19.02 -3.66 -4.92
C ALA A 73 -20.02 -2.78 -4.15
N LYS A 74 -20.53 -1.73 -4.79
CA LYS A 74 -21.71 -1.04 -4.27
C LYS A 74 -22.89 -2.00 -4.43
N SER A 75 -23.39 -2.52 -3.31
CA SER A 75 -24.70 -3.16 -3.21
C SER A 75 -25.82 -2.15 -3.45
#